data_AF-A0A7Y0S198-F1
#
_entry.id   AF-A0A7Y0S198-F1
#
_cell.length_a   1.000
_cell.length_b   1.000
_cell.length_c   1.000
_cell.angle_alpha   90.00
_cell.angle_beta   90.00
_cell.angle_gamma   90.00
#
_symmetry.space_group_name_H-M   'P 1'
#
loop_
_entity.id
_entity.type
_entity.pdbx_description
1 polymer ?
#
loop_
_entity_poly.entity_id
_entity_poly.type
_entity_poly.pdbx_seq_one_letter_code
_entity_poly.pdbx_strand_id
1 'polypeptide(L)'
;ESDASQIHLLRKYGYKVFYGDATQIDLLRAAGADKAEALIICTDSPDEVMAIVDICRVHFPKLKLLARARSRVEAYQLMSHGVENYSR
;
A
#
# COMPACT_ATOMS: atom_id res chain seq x y z
N GLU A 1 3.09 4.75 -7.54
CA GLU A 1 4.55 4.85 -7.78
C GLU A 1 4.94 6.27 -8.07
N SER A 2 6.05 6.75 -7.52
CA SER A 2 6.50 8.16 -7.65
C SER A 2 7.77 8.33 -8.49
N ASP A 3 8.46 7.24 -8.86
CA ASP A 3 9.64 7.29 -9.73
C ASP A 3 9.27 7.10 -11.21
N ALA A 4 9.49 8.14 -12.02
CA ALA A 4 9.20 8.13 -13.45
C ALA A 4 9.96 7.04 -14.23
N SER A 5 11.18 6.69 -13.81
CA SER A 5 12.01 5.67 -14.47
C SER A 5 11.44 4.27 -14.24
N GLN A 6 11.01 3.97 -13.01
CA GLN A 6 10.35 2.71 -12.67
C GLN A 6 9.00 2.57 -13.38
N ILE A 7 8.23 3.65 -13.50
CA ILE A 7 6.94 3.64 -14.18
C ILE A 7 7.10 3.29 -15.66
N HIS A 8 8.08 3.88 -16.34
CA HIS A 8 8.34 3.57 -17.73
C HIS A 8 8.71 2.08 -17.91
N LEU A 9 9.56 1.57 -17.02
CA LEU A 9 9.97 0.16 -17.03
C LEU A 9 8.78 -0.78 -16.82
N LEU A 10 7.98 -0.56 -15.78
CA LEU A 10 6.83 -1.39 -15.44
C LEU A 10 5.76 -1.38 -16.54
N ARG A 11 5.50 -0.21 -17.15
CA ARG A 11 4.58 -0.11 -18.30
C ARG A 11 5.08 -0.90 -19.50
N LYS A 12 6.40 -0.94 -19.75
CA LYS A 12 7.00 -1.74 -20.82
C LYS A 12 6.76 -3.24 -20.61
N TYR A 13 6.66 -3.70 -19.36
CA TYR A 13 6.30 -5.07 -19.01
C TYR A 13 4.79 -5.34 -18.99
N GLY A 14 3.96 -4.35 -19.35
CA GLY A 14 2.50 -4.50 -19.41
C GLY A 14 1.79 -4.33 -18.06
N TYR A 15 2.50 -3.91 -17.01
CA TYR A 15 1.85 -3.63 -15.73
C TYR A 15 1.02 -2.34 -15.80
N LYS A 16 -0.17 -2.37 -15.17
CA LYS A 16 -1.00 -1.18 -14.98
C LYS A 16 -0.44 -0.37 -13.80
N VAL A 17 0.21 0.75 -14.11
CA VAL A 17 0.88 1.58 -13.10
C VAL A 17 0.17 2.92 -12.94
N PHE A 18 -0.11 3.26 -11.68
CA PHE A 18 -0.70 4.52 -11.27
C PHE A 18 0.35 5.40 -10.61
N TYR A 19 0.45 6.64 -11.08
CA TYR A 19 1.34 7.66 -10.54
C TYR A 19 0.56 8.53 -9.55
N GLY A 20 1.10 8.73 -8.36
CA GLY A 20 0.50 9.57 -7.34
C GLY A 20 0.79 9.11 -5.92
N ASP A 21 0.23 9.86 -4.98
CA ASP A 21 0.29 9.63 -3.54
C ASP A 21 -0.75 8.58 -3.13
N ALA A 22 -0.30 7.51 -2.47
CA ALA A 22 -1.14 6.39 -2.07
C ALA A 22 -2.12 6.72 -0.94
N THR A 23 -2.01 7.90 -0.31
CA THR A 23 -3.02 8.42 0.62
C THR A 23 -4.25 9.01 -0.10
N GLN A 24 -4.20 9.18 -1.42
CA GLN A 24 -5.34 9.65 -2.20
C GLN A 24 -6.32 8.50 -2.47
N ILE A 25 -7.51 8.56 -1.88
CA ILE A 25 -8.55 7.54 -2.01
C ILE A 25 -8.90 7.28 -3.49
N ASP A 26 -9.00 8.32 -4.30
CA ASP A 26 -9.36 8.19 -5.72
C ASP A 26 -8.28 7.44 -6.52
N LEU A 27 -7.01 7.56 -6.13
CA LEU A 27 -5.93 6.77 -6.71
C LEU A 27 -6.09 5.29 -6.37
N LEU A 28 -6.38 4.97 -5.10
CA LEU A 28 -6.61 3.60 -4.64
C LEU A 28 -7.82 2.98 -5.34
N ARG A 29 -8.91 3.74 -5.52
CA ARG A 29 -10.09 3.29 -6.27
C ARG A 29 -9.77 3.05 -7.74
N ALA A 30 -9.05 3.96 -8.39
CA ALA A 30 -8.63 3.80 -9.77
C ALA A 30 -7.72 2.57 -9.95
N ALA A 31 -6.90 2.27 -8.95
CA ALA A 31 -6.08 1.06 -8.86
C ALA A 31 -6.88 -0.22 -8.60
N GLY A 32 -8.16 -0.11 -8.23
CA GLY A 32 -9.07 -1.24 -8.06
C GLY A 32 -9.17 -1.74 -6.61
N ALA A 33 -8.79 -0.93 -5.62
CA ALA A 33 -8.82 -1.32 -4.20
C ALA A 33 -10.20 -1.83 -3.74
N ASP A 34 -11.31 -1.31 -4.29
CA ASP A 34 -12.68 -1.76 -3.98
C ASP A 34 -12.94 -3.25 -4.32
N LYS A 35 -12.22 -3.79 -5.30
CA LYS A 35 -12.41 -5.16 -5.82
C LYS A 35 -11.20 -6.06 -5.57
N ALA A 36 -10.11 -5.50 -5.06
CA ALA A 36 -8.89 -6.23 -4.79
C ALA A 36 -9.08 -7.15 -3.59
N GLU A 37 -8.48 -8.34 -3.65
CA GLU A 37 -8.46 -9.26 -2.51
C GLU A 37 -7.44 -8.83 -1.45
N ALA A 38 -6.35 -8.19 -1.89
CA ALA A 38 -5.29 -7.73 -1.03
C ALA A 38 -4.59 -6.48 -1.60
N LEU A 39 -4.01 -5.69 -0.69
CA LEU A 39 -3.12 -4.58 -0.97
C LEU A 39 -1.81 -4.80 -0.22
N ILE A 40 -0.69 -4.68 -0.94
CA ILE A 40 0.66 -4.77 -0.38
C ILE A 40 1.27 -3.37 -0.37
N ILE A 41 1.65 -2.91 0.81
CA ILE A 41 2.22 -1.58 1.05
C ILE A 41 3.73 -1.73 1.25
N CYS A 42 4.50 -1.18 0.32
CA CYS A 42 5.96 -1.32 0.26
C CYS A 42 6.71 0.03 0.34
N THR A 43 6.08 1.08 0.86
CA THR A 43 6.74 2.39 1.06
C THR A 43 7.78 2.32 2.18
N ASP A 44 8.78 3.19 2.07
CA ASP A 44 9.85 3.38 3.04
C ASP A 44 9.49 4.34 4.19
N SER A 45 8.27 4.88 4.24
CA SER A 45 7.82 5.73 5.34
C SER A 45 6.84 4.97 6.24
N PRO A 46 7.21 4.65 7.50
CA PRO A 46 6.27 4.00 8.43
C PRO A 46 4.98 4.82 8.59
N ASP A 47 5.09 6.14 8.71
CA ASP A 47 3.94 7.03 8.87
C ASP A 47 2.99 6.96 7.64
N GLU A 48 3.56 6.86 6.44
CA GLU A 48 2.78 6.70 5.22
C GLU A 48 2.08 5.34 5.18
N VAL A 49 2.74 4.26 5.61
CA VAL A 49 2.11 2.95 5.75
C VAL A 49 0.89 3.04 6.67
N MET A 50 1.03 3.69 7.82
CA MET A 50 -0.06 3.83 8.78
C MET A 50 -1.24 4.61 8.19
N ALA A 51 -0.95 5.73 7.53
CA ALA A 51 -1.98 6.55 6.90
C ALA A 51 -2.76 5.77 5.82
N ILE A 52 -2.06 5.00 4.97
CA ILE A 52 -2.69 4.15 3.96
C ILE A 52 -3.54 3.07 4.62
N VAL A 53 -3.04 2.43 5.67
CA VAL A 53 -3.77 1.38 6.40
C VAL A 53 -5.08 1.92 6.97
N ASP A 54 -5.04 3.08 7.61
CA ASP A 54 -6.23 3.70 8.22
C ASP A 54 -7.28 4.08 7.17
N ILE A 55 -6.84 4.69 6.06
CA ILE A 55 -7.71 5.02 4.92
C ILE A 55 -8.36 3.75 4.35
N CYS A 56 -7.55 2.71 4.12
CA CYS A 56 -8.03 1.47 3.54
C CYS A 56 -9.01 0.74 4.47
N ARG A 57 -8.85 0.82 5.78
CA ARG A 57 -9.83 0.23 6.71
C ARG A 57 -11.19 0.89 6.65
N VAL A 58 -11.21 2.22 6.55
CA VAL A 58 -12.46 2.98 6.50
C VAL A 58 -13.17 2.78 5.17
N HIS A 59 -12.43 2.81 4.06
CA HIS A 59 -13.02 2.81 2.73
C HIS A 59 -13.11 1.43 2.07
N PHE A 60 -12.22 0.50 2.43
CA PHE A 60 -12.10 -0.83 1.84
C PHE A 60 -12.04 -1.93 2.92
N PRO A 61 -13.08 -2.07 3.78
CA PRO A 61 -13.03 -2.95 4.96
C PRO A 61 -12.85 -4.45 4.65
N LYS A 62 -13.05 -4.88 3.39
CA LYS A 62 -12.84 -6.27 2.94
C LYS A 62 -11.43 -6.52 2.37
N LEU A 63 -10.65 -5.46 2.15
CA LEU A 63 -9.34 -5.53 1.55
C LEU A 63 -8.31 -6.03 2.56
N LYS A 64 -7.63 -7.14 2.25
CA LYS A 64 -6.55 -7.63 3.10
C LYS A 64 -5.34 -6.73 2.97
N LEU A 65 -4.81 -6.25 4.08
CA LEU A 65 -3.65 -5.36 4.09
C LEU A 65 -2.40 -6.15 4.46
N LEU A 66 -1.36 -6.01 3.64
CA LEU A 66 -0.02 -6.48 3.91
C LEU A 66 0.93 -5.29 3.86
N ALA A 67 1.87 -5.23 4.78
CA ALA A 67 2.88 -4.17 4.79
C ALA A 67 4.29 -4.74 4.98
N ARG A 68 5.28 -4.07 4.39
CA ARG A 68 6.68 -4.40 4.61
C ARG A 68 7.16 -3.77 5.93
N ALA A 69 7.77 -4.57 6.80
CA ALA A 69 8.42 -4.11 8.02
C ALA A 69 9.94 -4.25 7.91
N ARG A 70 10.70 -3.15 7.99
CA ARG A 70 12.17 -3.20 7.88
C ARG A 70 12.86 -3.36 9.23
N SER A 71 12.14 -3.16 10.33
CA SER A 71 12.68 -3.29 11.68
C SER A 71 11.70 -4.01 12.62
N ARG A 72 12.18 -4.36 13.82
CA ARG A 72 11.29 -4.91 14.88
C ARG A 72 10.28 -3.88 15.36
N VAL A 73 10.71 -2.62 15.41
CA VAL A 73 9.88 -1.50 15.86
C VAL A 73 8.73 -1.30 14.88
N GLU A 74 9.02 -1.26 13.58
CA GLU A 74 8.00 -1.16 12.53
C GLU A 74 7.03 -2.33 12.57
N ALA A 75 7.52 -3.57 12.73
CA ALA A 75 6.65 -4.73 12.83
C ALA A 75 5.66 -4.62 14.00
N TYR A 76 6.11 -4.15 15.18
CA TYR A 76 5.22 -3.92 16.32
C TYR A 76 4.21 -2.79 16.07
N GLN A 77 4.60 -1.72 15.38
CA GLN A 77 3.69 -0.63 15.01
C GLN A 77 2.60 -1.13 14.04
N LEU A 78 2.98 -1.94 13.06
CA LEU A 78 2.02 -2.54 12.12
C LEU A 78 1.04 -3.48 12.83
N MET A 79 1.54 -4.32 13.74
CA MET A 79 0.69 -5.18 14.57
C MET A 79 -0.29 -4.40 15.45
N SER A 80 0.18 -3.33 16.12
CA SER A 80 -0.68 -2.53 17.01
C SER A 80 -1.79 -1.81 16.26
N HIS A 81 -1.57 -1.56 14.97
CA HIS A 81 -2.58 -1.04 14.06
C HIS A 81 -3.13 -2.15 13.18
N GLY A 82 -3.30 -3.38 13.70
CA GLY A 82 -4.09 -4.46 13.09
C GLY A 82 -3.66 -4.97 11.71
N VAL A 83 -2.42 -4.69 11.27
CA VAL A 83 -1.89 -5.30 10.06
C VAL A 83 -1.44 -6.72 10.43
N GLU A 84 -2.27 -7.69 10.08
CA GLU A 84 -2.11 -9.09 10.51
C GLU A 84 -0.95 -9.80 9.78
N ASN A 85 -0.59 -9.34 8.59
CA ASN A 85 0.39 -9.97 7.73
C ASN A 85 1.45 -8.96 7.30
N TYR A 86 2.69 -9.12 7.76
CA TYR A 86 3.83 -8.31 7.33
C TYR A 86 5.00 -9.19 6.88
N SER A 87 5.74 -8.73 5.88
CA SER A 87 7.01 -9.35 5.47
C SER A 87 8.16 -8.60 6.12
N ARG A 88 9.21 -9.31 6.52
CA ARG A 88 10.42 -8.74 7.12
C ARG A 88 11.62 -8.86 6.19
#